data_AF-A0A7G8W9R8-F1
#
_entry.id   AF-A0A7G8W9R8-F1
#
_cell.length_a   1.000
_cell.length_b   1.000
_cell.length_c   1.000
_cell.angle_alpha   90.00
_cell.angle_beta   90.00
_cell.angle_gamma   90.00
#
_symmetry.space_group_name_H-M   'P 1'
#
loop_
_entity.id
_entity.type
_entity.pdbx_description
1 polymer ?
#
loop_
_entity_poly.entity_id
_entity_poly.type
_entity_poly.pdbx_seq_one_letter_code
_entity_poly.pdbx_strand_id
1 'polypeptide(L)'
;MINSIYHTPINDVQISVLGKLEAEKPNSNFLNAKKKLQQYCEHNLKLSSNFGIILNADVGPFFIAGFLTPMFLQEINGKTIGSMSTGLFGILSGLGINQNNVNTYLKALEKGNYILILRGSNTVLNKLESQLKILA
;
A
#
# COMPACT_ATOMS: atom_id res chain seq x y z
N MET A 1 -2.93 -4.62 16.88
CA MET A 1 -3.89 -3.64 16.36
C MET A 1 -4.50 -4.05 15.01
N ILE A 2 -3.76 -4.68 14.09
CA ILE A 2 -4.40 -5.42 12.97
C ILE A 2 -5.17 -6.66 13.48
N ASN A 3 -4.80 -7.17 14.67
CA ASN A 3 -5.34 -8.41 15.26
C ASN A 3 -6.87 -8.53 15.39
N SER A 4 -7.64 -7.43 15.43
CA SER A 4 -9.11 -7.50 15.57
C SER A 4 -9.86 -7.70 14.25
N ILE A 5 -9.20 -7.54 13.10
CA ILE A 5 -9.81 -7.71 11.78
C ILE A 5 -9.84 -9.21 11.36
N TYR A 6 -8.99 -10.06 11.96
CA TYR A 6 -8.76 -11.45 11.49
C TYR A 6 -9.80 -12.50 11.89
N HIS A 7 -10.77 -12.19 12.75
CA HIS A 7 -11.73 -13.20 13.23
C HIS A 7 -13.04 -13.27 12.43
N THR A 8 -13.23 -12.40 11.45
CA THR A 8 -14.22 -12.66 10.39
C THR A 8 -13.46 -13.36 9.26
N PRO A 9 -13.95 -14.47 8.67
CA PRO A 9 -13.38 -15.00 7.44
C PRO A 9 -13.65 -13.97 6.34
N ILE A 10 -12.75 -13.01 6.20
CA ILE A 10 -12.78 -12.03 5.12
C ILE A 10 -12.12 -12.71 3.92
N ASN A 11 -12.73 -13.80 3.44
CA ASN A 11 -12.18 -14.58 2.33
C ASN A 11 -12.24 -13.81 1.00
N ASP A 12 -12.98 -12.71 0.95
CA ASP A 12 -13.27 -11.94 -0.27
C ASP A 12 -12.72 -10.51 -0.27
N VAL A 13 -11.87 -10.12 0.69
CA VAL A 13 -11.21 -8.79 0.65
C VAL A 13 -9.75 -8.93 0.29
N GLN A 14 -9.40 -8.32 -0.82
CA GLN A 14 -8.02 -8.11 -1.22
C GLN A 14 -7.53 -6.82 -0.58
N ILE A 15 -6.34 -6.89 0.01
CA ILE A 15 -5.73 -5.77 0.73
C ILE A 15 -4.41 -5.41 0.06
N SER A 16 -4.17 -4.11 -0.11
CA SER A 16 -2.85 -3.57 -0.40
C SER A 16 -2.50 -2.44 0.56
N VAL A 17 -1.22 -2.32 0.90
CA VAL A 17 -0.72 -1.28 1.79
C VAL A 17 0.46 -0.57 1.14
N LEU A 18 0.43 0.77 1.13
CA LEU A 18 1.57 1.62 0.81
C LEU A 18 2.07 2.30 2.08
N GLY A 19 3.38 2.47 2.19
CA GLY A 19 3.98 3.31 3.22
C GLY A 19 5.34 3.86 2.80
N LYS A 20 5.62 5.09 3.21
CA LYS A 20 6.92 5.74 2.98
C LYS A 20 8.01 5.03 3.79
N LEU A 21 9.22 5.01 3.24
CA LEU A 21 10.42 4.52 3.89
C LEU A 21 11.35 5.70 4.20
N GLU A 22 11.92 5.72 5.40
CA GLU A 22 12.81 6.80 5.86
C GLU A 22 14.27 6.64 5.37
N ALA A 23 14.54 5.78 4.38
CA ALA A 23 15.91 5.41 4.03
C ALA A 23 16.49 6.25 2.88
N GLU A 24 17.57 6.98 3.16
CA GLU A 24 18.25 7.83 2.18
C GLU A 24 19.18 7.07 1.21
N LYS A 25 19.49 5.77 1.44
CA LYS A 25 20.26 4.90 0.53
C LYS A 25 20.15 3.40 0.90
N PRO A 26 20.22 2.46 -0.06
CA PRO A 26 20.31 1.03 0.24
C PRO A 26 21.63 0.70 0.98
N ASN A 27 21.53 0.18 2.20
CA ASN A 27 22.63 -0.40 2.96
C ASN A 27 22.22 -1.76 3.58
N SER A 28 23.11 -2.42 4.32
CA SER A 28 22.81 -3.69 5.00
C SER A 28 21.61 -3.56 5.97
N ASN A 29 21.47 -2.42 6.64
CA ASN A 29 20.33 -2.13 7.53
C ASN A 29 19.02 -2.00 6.74
N PHE A 30 19.05 -1.40 5.56
CA PHE A 30 17.90 -1.28 4.66
C PHE A 30 17.42 -2.65 4.16
N LEU A 31 18.35 -3.55 3.80
CA LEU A 31 17.98 -4.89 3.37
C LEU A 31 17.34 -5.71 4.51
N ASN A 32 17.84 -5.56 5.73
CA ASN A 32 17.26 -6.18 6.92
C ASN A 32 15.90 -5.58 7.27
N ALA A 33 15.75 -4.26 7.18
CA ALA A 33 14.46 -3.58 7.37
C ALA A 33 13.44 -4.01 6.33
N LYS A 34 13.84 -4.11 5.05
CA LYS A 34 13.03 -4.67 3.96
C LYS A 34 12.54 -6.07 4.30
N LYS A 35 13.44 -6.98 4.68
CA LYS A 35 13.07 -8.37 5.03
C LYS A 35 12.11 -8.42 6.20
N LYS A 36 12.35 -7.65 7.27
CA LYS A 36 11.45 -7.57 8.43
C LYS A 36 10.07 -7.05 8.05
N LEU A 37 10.02 -6.00 7.22
CA LEU A 37 8.77 -5.41 6.76
C LEU A 37 7.99 -6.37 5.86
N GLN A 38 8.67 -7.01 4.91
CA GLN A 38 8.09 -8.04 4.05
C GLN A 38 7.53 -9.19 4.90
N GLN A 39 8.31 -9.71 5.85
CA GLN A 39 7.88 -10.77 6.76
C GLN A 39 6.66 -10.35 7.59
N TYR A 40 6.62 -9.10 8.08
CA TYR A 40 5.47 -8.57 8.81
C TYR A 40 4.22 -8.52 7.92
N CYS A 41 4.35 -8.06 6.67
CA CYS A 41 3.25 -8.05 5.71
C CYS A 41 2.74 -9.47 5.39
N GLU A 42 3.64 -10.42 5.20
CA GLU A 42 3.29 -11.80 4.86
C GLU A 42 2.67 -12.56 6.04
N HIS A 43 3.32 -12.53 7.21
CA HIS A 43 2.93 -13.38 8.33
C HIS A 43 1.88 -12.74 9.23
N ASN A 44 2.05 -11.44 9.51
CA ASN A 44 1.14 -10.76 10.41
C ASN A 44 -0.06 -10.28 9.60
N LEU A 45 0.15 -9.51 8.53
CA LEU A 45 -0.95 -8.93 7.74
C LEU A 45 -1.62 -9.94 6.80
N LYS A 46 -1.04 -11.13 6.60
CA LYS A 46 -1.52 -12.15 5.66
C LYS A 46 -1.74 -11.59 4.25
N LEU A 47 -0.97 -10.56 3.88
CA LEU A 47 -1.00 -10.04 2.52
C LEU A 47 -0.36 -11.09 1.62
N SER A 48 -0.91 -11.26 0.41
CA SER A 48 -0.26 -12.06 -0.64
C SER A 48 1.22 -11.69 -0.72
N SER A 49 2.10 -12.66 -1.00
CA SER A 49 3.58 -12.55 -1.04
C SER A 49 4.16 -11.48 -1.99
N ASN A 50 3.32 -10.67 -2.60
CA ASN A 50 3.72 -9.60 -3.49
C ASN A 50 4.10 -8.37 -2.65
N PHE A 51 5.41 -8.15 -2.51
CA PHE A 51 6.01 -7.00 -1.84
C PHE A 51 7.00 -6.30 -2.78
N GLY A 52 6.96 -4.97 -2.81
CA GLY A 52 7.86 -4.14 -3.63
C GLY A 52 8.36 -2.93 -2.86
N ILE A 53 9.57 -2.49 -3.18
CA ILE A 53 10.09 -1.17 -2.77
C ILE A 53 10.37 -0.38 -4.04
N ILE A 54 9.89 0.85 -4.08
CA ILE A 54 9.93 1.70 -5.25
C ILE A 54 10.43 3.08 -4.82
N LEU A 55 11.33 3.66 -5.62
CA LEU A 55 11.75 5.04 -5.47
C LEU A 55 10.89 5.89 -6.40
N ASN A 56 9.93 6.63 -5.85
CA ASN A 56 9.12 7.59 -6.61
C ASN A 56 9.81 8.96 -6.64
N ALA A 57 9.69 9.66 -7.78
CA ALA A 57 10.28 10.99 -7.97
C ALA A 57 9.75 12.05 -6.99
N ASP A 58 8.48 11.96 -6.58
CA ASP A 58 7.81 12.99 -5.77
C ASP A 58 7.73 12.59 -4.29
N VAL A 59 7.41 11.32 -4.01
CA VAL A 59 7.18 10.83 -2.63
C VAL A 59 8.47 10.32 -1.96
N GLY A 60 9.49 9.99 -2.76
CA GLY A 60 10.69 9.28 -2.30
C GLY A 60 10.49 7.76 -2.22
N PRO A 61 11.32 7.05 -1.44
CA PRO A 61 11.24 5.60 -1.33
C PRO A 61 9.99 5.20 -0.53
N PHE A 62 9.23 4.26 -1.07
CA PHE A 62 8.05 3.69 -0.43
C PHE A 62 7.97 2.19 -0.70
N PHE A 63 7.22 1.45 0.12
CA PHE A 63 6.89 0.06 -0.15
C PHE A 63 5.41 -0.08 -0.57
N ILE A 64 5.15 -1.15 -1.30
CA ILE A 64 3.81 -1.66 -1.62
C ILE A 64 3.77 -3.14 -1.25
N ALA A 65 2.72 -3.56 -0.56
CA ALA A 65 2.47 -4.97 -0.26
C ALA A 65 1.01 -5.32 -0.58
N GLY A 66 0.76 -6.51 -1.13
CA GLY A 66 -0.60 -7.00 -1.41
C GLY A 66 -0.96 -7.09 -2.90
N PHE A 67 -2.25 -7.12 -3.20
CA PHE A 67 -2.74 -7.49 -4.53
C PHE A 67 -2.40 -6.49 -5.65
N LEU A 68 -2.15 -5.22 -5.32
CA LEU A 68 -1.80 -4.19 -6.31
C LEU A 68 -0.30 -4.13 -6.62
N THR A 69 0.55 -4.78 -5.84
CA THR A 69 2.01 -4.76 -6.05
C THR A 69 2.43 -4.99 -7.52
N PRO A 70 1.85 -5.95 -8.29
CA PRO A 70 2.19 -6.11 -9.70
C PRO A 70 1.92 -4.88 -10.55
N MET A 71 0.85 -4.13 -10.27
CA MET A 71 0.50 -2.89 -10.99
C MET A 71 1.53 -1.78 -10.73
N PHE A 72 2.03 -1.69 -9.49
CA PHE A 72 3.06 -0.70 -9.14
C PHE A 72 4.43 -1.06 -9.72
N LEU A 73 4.75 -2.36 -9.79
CA LEU A 73 6.02 -2.88 -10.30
C LEU A 73 6.05 -3.05 -11.82
N GLN A 74 4.91 -2.96 -12.50
CA GLN A 74 4.84 -3.04 -13.96
C GLN A 74 5.77 -2.00 -14.59
N GLU A 75 6.58 -2.43 -15.55
CA GLU A 75 7.56 -1.56 -16.21
C GLU A 75 7.04 -1.00 -17.53
N ILE A 76 7.34 0.27 -17.77
CA ILE A 76 7.14 0.97 -19.04
C ILE A 76 8.46 1.69 -19.36
N ASN A 77 9.07 1.36 -20.49
CA ASN A 77 10.36 1.92 -20.93
C ASN A 77 11.46 1.85 -19.86
N GLY A 78 11.56 0.71 -19.15
CA GLY A 78 12.59 0.46 -18.13
C GLY A 78 12.38 1.19 -16.79
N LYS A 79 11.20 1.78 -16.56
CA LYS A 79 10.81 2.35 -15.26
C LYS A 79 9.53 1.69 -14.77
N THR A 80 9.45 1.36 -13.49
CA THR A 80 8.19 0.88 -12.91
C THR A 80 7.17 2.01 -12.86
N ILE A 81 5.88 1.71 -13.06
CA ILE A 81 4.82 2.73 -13.00
C ILE A 81 4.90 3.48 -11.68
N GLY A 82 5.05 2.78 -10.55
CA GLY A 82 5.13 3.42 -9.23
C GLY A 82 6.33 4.37 -9.04
N SER A 83 7.39 4.25 -9.84
CA SER A 83 8.55 5.15 -9.77
C SER A 83 8.33 6.47 -10.50
N MET A 84 7.38 6.51 -11.44
CA MET A 84 7.11 7.67 -12.28
C MET A 84 6.36 8.74 -11.46
N SER A 85 6.64 10.02 -11.73
CA SER A 85 5.99 11.15 -11.03
C SER A 85 4.45 11.05 -11.06
N THR A 86 3.87 10.81 -12.24
CA THR A 86 2.41 10.63 -12.39
C THR A 86 1.92 9.21 -12.09
N GLY A 87 2.81 8.28 -11.73
CA GLY A 87 2.50 6.86 -11.58
C GLY A 87 1.57 6.56 -10.43
N LEU A 88 1.87 7.08 -9.24
CA LEU A 88 1.01 6.92 -8.06
C LEU A 88 -0.37 7.53 -8.31
N PHE A 89 -0.41 8.73 -8.88
CA PHE A 89 -1.65 9.41 -9.23
C PHE A 89 -2.47 8.59 -10.24
N GLY A 90 -1.82 8.10 -11.31
CA GLY A 90 -2.45 7.30 -12.36
C GLY A 90 -3.02 5.98 -11.83
N ILE A 91 -2.28 5.28 -10.96
CA ILE A 91 -2.76 4.05 -10.33
C ILE A 91 -4.00 4.35 -9.48
N LEU A 92 -3.92 5.32 -8.55
CA LEU A 92 -5.02 5.61 -7.62
C LEU A 92 -6.26 6.16 -8.33
N SER A 93 -6.09 7.04 -9.31
CA SER A 93 -7.21 7.53 -10.13
C SER A 93 -7.82 6.43 -11.01
N GLY A 94 -7.00 5.51 -11.53
CA GLY A 94 -7.45 4.31 -12.24
C GLY A 94 -8.29 3.35 -11.38
N LEU A 95 -8.20 3.43 -10.06
CA LEU A 95 -9.08 2.71 -9.12
C LEU A 95 -10.42 3.43 -8.88
N GLY A 96 -10.68 4.54 -9.56
CA GLY A 96 -11.91 5.33 -9.42
C GLY A 96 -11.88 6.36 -8.28
N ILE A 97 -10.72 6.62 -7.67
CA ILE A 97 -10.57 7.64 -6.63
C ILE A 97 -10.60 9.02 -7.28
N ASN A 98 -11.46 9.92 -6.79
CA ASN A 98 -11.52 11.29 -7.31
C ASN A 98 -10.18 12.03 -7.12
N GLN A 99 -9.88 13.00 -7.99
CA GLN A 99 -8.57 13.66 -8.01
C GLN A 99 -8.21 14.35 -6.68
N ASN A 100 -9.19 14.98 -6.02
CA ASN A 100 -8.99 15.67 -4.73
C ASN A 100 -8.58 14.69 -3.62
N ASN A 101 -9.18 13.50 -3.61
CA ASN A 101 -8.89 12.44 -2.66
C ASN A 101 -7.52 11.81 -2.97
N VAL A 102 -7.20 11.58 -4.25
CA VAL A 102 -5.85 11.11 -4.64
C VAL A 102 -4.79 12.07 -4.09
N ASN A 103 -4.94 13.37 -4.33
CA ASN A 103 -3.99 14.37 -3.82
C ASN A 103 -3.89 14.37 -2.30
N THR A 104 -5.02 14.22 -1.60
CA THR A 104 -5.04 14.10 -0.14
C THR A 104 -4.25 12.88 0.34
N TYR A 105 -4.47 11.71 -0.28
CA TYR A 105 -3.77 10.47 0.08
C TYR A 105 -2.28 10.53 -0.24
N LEU A 106 -1.88 11.09 -1.38
CA LEU A 106 -0.46 11.25 -1.72
C LEU A 106 0.27 12.18 -0.75
N LYS A 107 -0.36 13.30 -0.36
CA LYS A 107 0.18 14.18 0.70
C LYS A 107 0.26 13.48 2.05
N ALA A 108 -0.69 12.61 2.38
CA ALA A 108 -0.63 11.83 3.61
C ALA A 108 0.54 10.84 3.57
N LEU A 109 0.74 10.15 2.44
CA LEU A 109 1.85 9.22 2.22
C LEU A 109 3.21 9.94 2.31
N GLU A 110 3.34 11.11 1.70
CA GLU A 110 4.53 11.94 1.76
C GLU A 110 4.91 12.30 3.21
N LYS A 111 3.91 12.53 4.07
CA LYS A 111 4.05 12.80 5.51
C LYS A 111 4.28 11.55 6.37
N GLY A 112 4.49 10.38 5.75
CA GLY A 112 4.77 9.12 6.45
C GLY A 112 3.53 8.32 6.85
N ASN A 113 2.33 8.72 6.45
CA ASN A 113 1.13 7.92 6.70
C ASN A 113 1.05 6.72 5.75
N TYR A 114 0.34 5.68 6.18
CA TYR A 114 0.05 4.54 5.33
C TYR A 114 -1.21 4.77 4.49
N ILE A 115 -1.22 4.26 3.26
CA ILE A 115 -2.44 4.14 2.46
C ILE A 115 -2.87 2.67 2.47
N LEU A 116 -4.05 2.40 3.02
CA LEU A 116 -4.68 1.09 2.99
C LEU A 116 -5.71 1.04 1.86
N ILE A 117 -5.56 0.10 0.94
CA ILE A 117 -6.47 -0.12 -0.18
C ILE A 117 -7.18 -1.46 0.03
N LEU A 118 -8.50 -1.42 0.15
CA LEU A 118 -9.36 -2.58 0.33
C LEU A 118 -10.22 -2.77 -0.91
N ARG A 119 -10.29 -4.00 -1.41
CA ARG A 119 -11.20 -4.38 -2.50
C ARG A 119 -12.01 -5.59 -2.07
N GLY A 120 -13.32 -5.47 -2.10
CA GLY A 120 -14.24 -6.56 -1.76
C GLY A 120 -15.68 -6.18 -2.10
N SER A 121 -16.64 -7.02 -1.72
CA SER A 121 -18.06 -6.73 -1.89
C SER A 121 -18.51 -5.58 -0.98
N ASN A 122 -19.54 -4.83 -1.41
CA ASN A 122 -20.09 -3.72 -0.62
C ASN A 122 -20.49 -4.15 0.79
N THR A 123 -21.05 -5.34 0.95
CA THR A 123 -21.45 -5.90 2.24
C THR A 123 -20.27 -6.00 3.21
N VAL A 124 -19.12 -6.45 2.72
CA VAL A 124 -17.91 -6.60 3.53
C VAL A 124 -17.25 -5.26 3.78
N LEU A 125 -17.17 -4.40 2.76
CA LEU A 125 -16.57 -3.06 2.89
C LEU A 125 -17.34 -2.19 3.88
N ASN A 126 -18.69 -2.21 3.85
CA ASN A 126 -19.51 -1.45 4.80
C ASN A 126 -19.32 -1.94 6.24
N LYS A 127 -19.16 -3.26 6.45
CA LYS A 127 -18.85 -3.82 7.76
C LYS A 127 -17.48 -3.34 8.25
N LEU A 128 -16.47 -3.40 7.39
CA LEU A 128 -15.11 -2.95 7.71
C LEU A 128 -15.05 -1.45 8.01
N GLU A 129 -15.74 -0.63 7.22
CA GLU A 129 -15.81 0.81 7.44
C GLU A 129 -16.41 1.13 8.81
N SER A 130 -17.49 0.42 9.20
CA SER A 130 -18.11 0.57 10.51
C SER A 130 -17.15 0.20 11.64
N GLN A 131 -16.35 -0.84 11.48
CA GLN A 131 -15.34 -1.24 12.46
C GLN A 131 -14.18 -0.23 12.56
N LEU A 132 -13.74 0.34 11.45
CA LEU A 132 -12.66 1.33 11.42
C LEU A 132 -13.09 2.66 12.05
N LYS A 133 -14.33 3.09 11.85
CA LYS A 133 -14.89 4.33 12.43
C LYS A 133 -15.02 4.30 13.95
N ILE A 134 -15.15 3.11 14.55
CA ILE A 134 -15.22 2.95 16.01
C ILE A 134 -13.82 3.13 16.66
N LEU A 135 -12.76 3.07 15.86
CA LEU A 135 -11.37 3.01 16.31
C LEU A 135 -10.57 4.28 16.00
N ALA A 136 -11.17 5.27 15.34
CA ALA A 136 -10.59 6.58 14.98
C ALA A 136 -11.18 7.69 15.85
#